data_AF-A0A431PH40-F1
#
_entry.id   AF-A0A431PH40-F1
#
_cell.length_a   1.000
_cell.length_b   1.000
_cell.length_c   1.000
_cell.angle_alpha   90.00
_cell.angle_beta   90.00
_cell.angle_gamma   90.00
#
_symmetry.space_group_name_H-M   'P 1'
#
loop_
_entity.id
_entity.type
_entity.pdbx_description
1 polymer ?
#
loop_
_entity_poly.entity_id
_entity_poly.type
_entity_poly.pdbx_seq_one_letter_code
_entity_poly.pdbx_strand_id
1 'polypeptide(L)' 'MGQLLRGHRVLVVEDNFVMALDLSQMVEELGGAVVGPAGRLDEGTALAQSNKLNAAILDVNLDGANTFILADGLLAGDVP' A
#
# COMPACT_ATOMS: atom_id res chain seq x y z
N MET A 1 -7.12 -13.34 17.49
CA MET A 1 -6.94 -12.30 16.46
C MET A 1 -5.46 -12.11 16.23
N GLY A 2 -5.00 -12.27 14.99
CA GLY A 2 -3.57 -12.20 14.66
C GLY A 2 -3.04 -10.77 14.88
N GLN A 3 -1.91 -10.64 15.55
CA GLN A 3 -1.20 -9.35 15.70
C GLN A 3 0.07 -9.33 14.83
N LEU A 4 0.04 -10.02 13.70
CA LEU A 4 1.20 -10.22 12.84
C LEU A 4 1.73 -8.90 12.28
N LEU A 5 0.85 -7.92 12.05
CA LEU A 5 1.20 -6.61 11.49
C LEU A 5 1.25 -5.51 12.56
N ARG A 6 1.25 -5.84 13.85
CA ARG A 6 1.22 -4.83 14.90
C ARG A 6 2.41 -3.87 14.76
N GLY A 7 2.12 -2.57 14.73
CA GLY A 7 3.13 -1.51 14.56
C GLY A 7 3.64 -1.34 13.12
N HIS A 8 3.13 -2.10 12.15
CA HIS A 8 3.47 -1.95 10.74
C HIS A 8 2.49 -1.00 10.07
N ARG A 9 3.02 -0.11 9.22
CA ARG A 9 2.26 0.77 8.34
C ARG A 9 2.35 0.24 6.92
N VAL A 10 1.22 -0.17 6.35
CA VAL A 10 1.15 -0.82 5.03
C VAL A 10 0.50 0.14 4.04
N LEU A 11 1.19 0.48 2.97
CA LEU A 11 0.62 1.26 1.87
C LEU A 11 -0.27 0.35 1.02
N VAL A 12 -1.47 0.80 0.67
CA VAL A 12 -2.36 0.09 -0.27
C VAL A 12 -2.61 0.99 -1.48
N VAL A 13 -2.28 0.48 -2.67
CA VAL A 13 -2.52 1.17 -3.96
C VAL A 13 -3.25 0.23 -4.90
N GLU A 14 -4.48 0.58 -5.25
CA GLU A 14 -5.43 -0.28 -5.96
C GLU A 14 -6.51 0.62 -6.60
N ASP A 15 -6.73 0.49 -7.91
CA ASP A 15 -7.68 1.33 -8.65
C ASP A 15 -9.13 0.89 -8.40
N ASN A 16 -9.34 -0.37 -8.01
CA ASN A 16 -10.62 -0.90 -7.64
C ASN A 16 -10.93 -0.63 -6.17
N PHE A 17 -11.81 0.35 -5.91
CA PHE A 17 -12.21 0.74 -4.57
C PHE A 17 -12.67 -0.42 -3.66
N VAL A 18 -13.39 -1.41 -4.21
CA VAL A 18 -13.90 -2.53 -3.40
C VAL A 18 -12.75 -3.44 -2.97
N MET A 19 -11.80 -3.71 -3.86
CA MET A 19 -10.59 -4.49 -3.52
C MET A 19 -9.70 -3.73 -2.55
N ALA A 20 -9.53 -2.42 -2.76
CA ALA A 20 -8.74 -1.57 -1.89
C ALA A 20 -9.27 -1.57 -0.44
N LEU A 21 -10.60 -1.53 -0.29
CA LEU A 21 -11.26 -1.61 1.00
C LEU A 21 -11.06 -2.98 1.67
N ASP A 22 -11.23 -4.07 0.92
CA ASP A 22 -11.05 -5.44 1.42
C ASP A 22 -9.60 -5.66 1.91
N LEU A 23 -8.60 -5.26 1.12
CA LEU A 23 -7.19 -5.31 1.50
C LEU A 23 -6.90 -4.46 2.75
N SER A 24 -7.49 -3.27 2.83
CA SER A 24 -7.34 -2.38 3.99
C SER A 24 -7.89 -3.02 5.26
N GLN A 25 -9.07 -3.63 5.19
CA GLN A 25 -9.68 -4.34 6.32
C GLN A 25 -8.81 -5.52 6.76
N MET A 26 -8.27 -6.31 5.84
CA MET A 26 -7.37 -7.42 6.18
C MET A 26 -6.12 -6.94 6.94
N VAL A 27 -5.52 -5.81 6.52
CA VAL A 27 -4.36 -5.22 7.22
C VAL A 27 -4.74 -4.81 8.65
N GLU A 28 -5.88 -4.13 8.82
CA GLU A 28 -6.37 -3.68 10.13
C GLU A 28 -6.72 -4.85 11.06
N GLU A 29 -7.36 -5.90 10.54
CA GLU A 29 -7.70 -7.12 11.27
C GLU A 29 -6.46 -7.87 11.79
N LEU A 30 -5.34 -7.76 11.07
CA LEU A 30 -4.02 -8.29 11.47
C LEU A 30 -3.24 -7.34 12.42
N GLY A 31 -3.85 -6.21 12.79
CA GLY A 31 -3.32 -5.21 13.72
C GLY A 31 -2.38 -4.17 13.10
N GLY A 32 -2.31 -4.11 11.77
CA GLY A 32 -1.55 -3.11 11.03
C GLY A 32 -2.30 -1.79 10.90
N ALA A 33 -1.58 -0.75 10.45
CA ALA A 33 -2.17 0.53 10.08
C ALA A 33 -2.08 0.71 8.56
N VAL A 34 -3.18 1.06 7.93
CA VAL A 34 -3.23 1.32 6.49
C VAL A 34 -2.75 2.75 6.21
N VAL A 35 -1.96 2.91 5.16
CA VAL A 35 -1.65 4.20 4.52
C VAL A 35 -2.26 4.18 3.13
N GLY A 36 -3.19 5.10 2.85
CA GLY A 36 -4.08 5.02 1.68
C GLY A 36 -5.52 4.68 2.10
N PRO A 37 -6.30 3.96 1.28
CA PRO A 37 -5.94 3.42 -0.05
C PRO A 37 -5.83 4.51 -1.12
N ALA A 38 -4.90 4.34 -2.05
CA ALA A 38 -4.73 5.22 -3.22
C ALA A 38 -5.21 4.53 -4.50
N GLY A 39 -5.98 5.24 -5.33
CA GLY A 39 -6.49 4.69 -6.60
C GLY A 39 -5.59 4.91 -7.80
N ARG A 40 -4.51 5.69 -7.62
CA ARG A 40 -3.65 6.16 -8.69
C ARG A 40 -2.18 6.12 -8.30
N LEU A 41 -1.32 6.01 -9.32
CA LEU A 41 0.12 5.94 -9.15
C LEU A 41 0.70 7.19 -8.47
N ASP A 42 0.23 8.38 -8.82
CA ASP A 42 0.69 9.65 -8.25
C ASP A 42 0.30 9.79 -6.78
N GLU A 43 -0.92 9.42 -6.42
CA GLU A 43 -1.38 9.36 -5.02
C GLU A 43 -0.54 8.37 -4.19
N GLY A 44 -0.34 7.15 -4.69
CA GLY A 44 0.47 6.13 -4.04
C GLY A 44 1.92 6.58 -3.85
N THR A 45 2.49 7.24 -4.85
CA THR A 45 3.84 7.81 -4.79
C THR A 45 3.96 8.92 -3.75
N ALA A 46 2.98 9.84 -3.70
CA ALA A 46 2.96 10.91 -2.71
C ALA A 46 2.83 10.36 -1.27
N LEU A 47 2.02 9.32 -1.08
CA LEU A 47 1.89 8.65 0.21
C LEU A 47 3.19 7.95 0.61
N ALA A 48 3.86 7.25 -0.31
CA ALA A 48 5.14 6.59 -0.06
C ALA A 48 6.23 7.57 0.37
N GLN A 49 6.27 8.78 -0.22
CA GLN A 49 7.27 9.80 0.12
C GLN A 49 6.99 10.51 1.45
N SER A 50 5.72 10.65 1.83
CA SER A 50 5.29 11.39 3.03
C SER A 50 5.16 10.54 4.28
N ASN A 51 5.24 9.20 4.15
CA ASN A 51 5.03 8.27 5.25
C ASN A 51 6.20 7.32 5.43
N LYS A 52 6.49 6.99 6.68
CA LYS A 52 7.26 5.77 6.98
C LYS A 52 6.35 4.56 6.77
N LEU A 53 6.81 3.64 5.92
CA LEU A 53 6.12 2.40 5.56
C LEU A 53 6.96 1.20 5.98
N ASN A 54 6.29 0.08 6.23
CA ASN A 54 6.90 -1.20 6.54
C ASN A 54 6.66 -2.25 5.45
N ALA A 55 5.63 -2.06 4.63
CA ALA A 55 5.32 -2.87 3.46
C ALA A 55 4.39 -2.07 2.54
N ALA A 56 4.21 -2.53 1.31
CA ALA A 56 3.18 -2.05 0.40
C ALA A 56 2.45 -3.21 -0.29
N ILE A 57 1.17 -2.99 -0.59
CA ILE A 57 0.35 -3.83 -1.46
C ILE A 57 -0.01 -2.96 -2.66
N LEU A 58 0.50 -3.34 -3.83
CA LEU A 58 0.36 -2.59 -5.07
C LEU A 58 -0.36 -3.45 -6.11
N ASP A 59 -1.44 -2.93 -6.69
CA ASP A 59 -1.91 -3.45 -7.96
C ASP A 59 -0.93 -3.06 -9.09
N VAL A 60 -0.69 -3.98 -10.01
CA VAL A 60 0.27 -3.80 -11.12
C VAL A 60 -0.26 -2.79 -12.15
N ASN A 61 -1.58 -2.72 -12.34
CA ASN A 61 -2.20 -1.92 -13.39
C ASN A 61 -3.31 -1.00 -12.86
N LEU A 62 -2.94 0.22 -12.51
CA LEU A 62 -3.86 1.26 -12.05
C LEU A 62 -4.44 2.00 -13.26
N ASP A 63 -5.47 1.43 -13.89
CA ASP A 63 -6.14 1.96 -15.08
C ASP A 63 -5.18 2.42 -16.20
N GLY A 64 -4.19 1.58 -16.54
CA GLY A 64 -3.20 1.82 -17.59
C GLY A 64 -1.90 2.46 -17.12
N ALA A 65 -1.78 2.84 -15.84
CA ALA A 65 -0.53 3.23 -15.21
C ALA A 65 0.11 2.05 -14.48
N ASN A 66 1.40 1.80 -14.74
CA ASN A 66 2.12 0.69 -14.14
C ASN A 66 2.83 1.10 -12.83
N THR A 67 2.66 0.31 -11.78
CA THR A 67 3.26 0.56 -10.45
C THR A 67 4.72 0.14 -10.30
N PHE A 68 5.37 -0.45 -11.31
CA PHE A 68 6.78 -0.87 -11.19
C PHE A 68 7.73 0.24 -10.73
N ILE A 69 7.56 1.49 -11.20
CA ILE A 69 8.40 2.62 -10.76
C ILE A 69 8.22 2.88 -9.25
N LEU A 70 6.99 2.76 -8.74
CA LEU A 70 6.71 2.89 -7.32
C LEU A 70 7.30 1.71 -6.54
N ALA A 71 7.15 0.48 -7.05
CA ALA A 71 7.72 -0.73 -6.45
C ALA A 71 9.25 -0.65 -6.32
N ASP A 72 9.95 -0.24 -7.39
CA ASP A 72 11.39 -0.04 -7.38
C ASP A 72 11.82 1.00 -6.35
N GLY A 73 11.06 2.09 -6.23
CA GLY A 73 11.31 3.14 -5.23
C GLY A 73 11.11 2.66 -3.78
N LEU A 74 10.09 1.83 -3.55
CA LEU A 74 9.82 1.23 -2.24
C LEU A 74 10.92 0.24 -1.84
N LEU A 75 11.34 -0.62 -2.77
CA LEU A 75 12.43 -1.57 -2.55
C LEU A 75 13.76 -0.87 -2.27
N ALA A 76 14.06 0.24 -2.95
CA ALA A 76 15.23 1.07 -2.66
C ALA A 76 15.21 1.68 -1.24
N GLY A 77 14.01 1.78 -0.63
CA GLY A 77 13.79 2.23 0.74
C GLY A 77 13.60 1.11 1.76
N ASP A 78 13.95 -0.14 1.42
CA ASP A 78 13.74 -1.33 2.26
C ASP A 78 12.25 -1.59 2.63
N VAL A 79 11.32 -1.14 1.78
CA VAL A 79 9.90 -1.43 1.91
C VAL A 79 9.54 -2.57 0.95
N PRO A 80 9.24 -3.78 1.46
CA PRO A 80 8.83 -4.92 0.64
C PRO A 80 7.40 -4.77 0.09
#